data_AF-A0A256YG62-F1
#
_entry.id   AF-A0A256YG62-F1
#
_cell.length_a   1.000
_cell.length_b   1.000
_cell.length_c   1.000
_cell.angle_alpha   90.00
_cell.angle_beta   90.00
_cell.angle_gamma   90.00
#
_symmetry.space_group_name_H-M   'P 1'
#
loop_
_entity.id
_entity.type
_entity.pdbx_description
1 polymer ?
#
loop_
_entity_poly.entity_id
_entity_poly.type
_entity_poly.pdbx_seq_one_letter_code
_entity_poly.pdbx_strand_id
1 'polypeptide(L)'
;MELAEHLGWNGICLVEDFDSNFKSFSKEIECLKKKSKIDILIGAKISTKIPNEIRRKSRAALGYADLILVDGGDEDINRAASECWEVDILCHPETIDKDFMDQKNSGVDH
;
A
#
# COMPACT_ATOMS: atom_id res chain seq x y z
N MET A 1 1.29 16.58 -10.98
CA MET A 1 0.77 15.96 -12.22
C MET A 1 1.55 16.39 -13.44
N GLU A 2 1.74 17.69 -13.65
CA GLU A 2 2.50 18.23 -14.80
C GLU A 2 3.90 17.62 -14.97
N LEU A 3 4.62 17.34 -13.88
CA LEU A 3 5.90 16.64 -13.94
C LEU A 3 5.78 15.21 -14.47
N ALA A 4 4.79 14.44 -14.01
CA ALA A 4 4.58 13.07 -14.48
C ALA A 4 4.20 13.04 -15.97
N GLU A 5 3.38 14.00 -16.40
CA GLU A 5 3.05 14.21 -17.82
C GLU A 5 4.31 14.54 -18.63
N HIS A 6 5.17 15.42 -18.12
CA HIS A 6 6.41 15.79 -18.77
C HIS A 6 7.40 14.61 -18.88
N LEU A 7 7.42 13.72 -17.89
CA LEU A 7 8.23 12.51 -17.88
C LEU A 7 7.65 11.39 -18.77
N GLY A 8 6.49 11.61 -19.40
CA GLY A 8 5.87 10.65 -20.30
C GLY A 8 5.18 9.48 -19.60
N TRP A 9 4.82 9.61 -18.32
CA TRP A 9 4.08 8.57 -17.61
C TRP A 9 2.62 8.55 -18.06
N ASN A 10 2.06 7.35 -18.25
CA ASN A 10 0.66 7.18 -18.64
C ASN A 10 -0.30 7.26 -17.45
N GLY A 11 0.19 6.97 -16.24
CA GLY A 11 -0.60 7.04 -15.02
C GLY A 11 0.22 7.04 -13.75
N ILE A 12 -0.42 7.43 -12.65
CA ILE A 12 0.15 7.50 -11.31
C ILE A 12 -0.83 6.97 -10.28
N CYS A 13 -0.33 6.44 -9.17
CA CYS A 13 -1.14 6.14 -7.99
C CYS A 13 -0.78 7.13 -6.88
N LEU A 14 -1.79 7.79 -6.33
CA LEU A 14 -1.64 8.64 -5.15
C LEU A 14 -2.07 7.83 -3.93
N VAL A 15 -1.14 7.67 -2.99
CA VAL A 15 -1.30 6.78 -1.85
C VAL A 15 -1.38 7.60 -0.57
N GLU A 16 -2.35 7.28 0.28
CA GLU A 16 -2.53 7.88 1.62
C GLU A 16 -2.80 6.78 2.64
N ASP A 17 -2.47 7.03 3.91
CA ASP A 17 -2.82 6.12 5.00
C ASP A 17 -4.35 5.94 5.12
N PHE A 18 -4.81 4.70 5.26
CA PHE A 18 -6.23 4.37 5.40
C PHE A 18 -6.72 4.65 6.82
N ASP A 19 -6.99 5.92 7.08
CA ASP A 19 -7.49 6.45 8.35
C ASP A 19 -8.82 7.23 8.17
N SER A 20 -9.19 8.05 9.16
CA SER A 20 -10.42 8.87 9.11
C SER A 20 -10.44 9.88 7.97
N ASN A 21 -9.29 10.33 7.48
CA ASN A 21 -9.14 11.34 6.44
C ASN A 21 -9.11 10.74 5.03
N PHE A 22 -8.96 9.42 4.91
CA PHE A 22 -8.87 8.75 3.62
C PHE A 22 -10.08 9.03 2.72
N LYS A 23 -11.27 9.14 3.30
CA LYS A 23 -12.50 9.42 2.53
C LYS A 23 -12.55 10.84 1.95
N SER A 24 -11.97 11.83 2.62
CA SER A 24 -11.82 13.17 2.05
C SER A 24 -10.77 13.16 0.95
N PHE A 25 -9.64 12.51 1.20
CA PHE A 25 -8.57 12.33 0.23
C PHE A 25 -9.10 11.68 -1.06
N SER A 26 -9.80 10.55 -0.98
CA SER A 26 -10.31 9.86 -2.16
C SER A 26 -11.25 10.73 -2.99
N LYS A 27 -12.13 11.51 -2.35
CA LYS A 27 -13.02 12.46 -3.04
C LYS A 27 -12.26 13.60 -3.74
N GLU A 28 -11.18 14.08 -3.14
CA GLU A 28 -10.33 15.10 -3.76
C GLU A 28 -9.62 14.54 -4.97
N ILE A 29 -9.07 13.33 -4.88
CA ILE A 29 -8.42 12.66 -6.01
C ILE A 29 -9.41 12.35 -7.12
N GLU A 30 -10.64 11.93 -6.81
CA GLU A 30 -11.72 11.75 -7.81
C GLU A 30 -12.05 13.06 -8.57
N CYS A 31 -11.95 14.21 -7.89
CA CYS A 31 -12.09 15.52 -8.56
C CYS A 31 -10.90 15.82 -9.48
N LEU A 32 -9.69 15.39 -9.11
CA LEU A 32 -8.46 15.59 -9.87
C LEU A 32 -8.39 14.65 -11.09
N LYS A 33 -8.80 13.38 -10.94
CA LYS A 33 -8.93 12.39 -12.03
C LYS A 33 -9.63 12.99 -13.24
N LYS A 34 -10.76 13.69 -13.03
CA LYS A 34 -11.58 14.28 -14.10
C LYS A 34 -10.89 15.40 -14.90
N LYS A 35 -9.80 15.97 -14.37
CA LYS A 35 -9.10 17.11 -14.98
C LYS A 35 -7.74 16.73 -15.57
N SER A 36 -7.24 15.54 -15.24
CA SER A 36 -5.91 15.11 -15.64
C SER A 36 -5.92 14.44 -17.01
N LYS A 37 -4.77 14.47 -17.69
CA LYS A 37 -4.55 13.76 -18.95
C LYS A 37 -3.94 12.37 -18.74
N ILE A 38 -3.48 12.08 -17.54
CA ILE A 38 -2.91 10.79 -17.14
C ILE A 38 -3.89 10.06 -16.25
N ASP A 39 -3.82 8.73 -16.25
CA ASP A 39 -4.64 7.91 -15.37
C ASP A 39 -4.17 8.11 -13.93
N ILE A 40 -5.09 8.44 -13.04
CA ILE A 40 -4.78 8.55 -11.61
C ILE A 40 -5.54 7.44 -10.90
N LEU A 41 -4.82 6.71 -10.06
CA LEU A 41 -5.35 5.69 -9.16
C LEU A 41 -5.25 6.17 -7.71
N ILE A 42 -6.14 5.67 -6.86
CA ILE A 42 -6.19 5.95 -5.43
C ILE A 42 -5.67 4.72 -4.70
N GLY A 43 -4.59 4.89 -3.94
CA GLY A 43 -4.03 3.84 -3.11
C GLY A 43 -4.37 4.03 -1.63
N ALA A 44 -4.91 3.01 -0.99
CA ALA A 44 -5.07 2.94 0.46
C ALA A 44 -3.89 2.20 1.07
N LYS A 45 -3.07 2.87 1.87
CA LYS A 45 -1.99 2.23 2.63
C LYS A 45 -2.47 1.86 4.03
N ILE A 46 -2.34 0.60 4.40
CA ILE A 46 -2.70 0.09 5.72
C ILE A 46 -1.43 -0.11 6.53
N SER A 47 -1.30 0.71 7.56
CA SER A 47 -0.22 0.62 8.55
C SER A 47 -0.80 0.07 9.86
N THR A 48 -0.36 -1.10 10.30
CA THR A 48 -0.85 -1.74 11.54
C THR A 48 0.18 -2.70 12.12
N LYS A 49 0.21 -2.79 13.45
CA LYS A 49 1.02 -3.79 14.19
C LYS A 49 0.20 -5.03 14.59
N ILE A 50 -1.07 -5.09 14.19
CA ILE A 50 -2.00 -6.15 14.55
C ILE A 50 -2.39 -6.90 13.27
N PRO A 51 -1.93 -8.14 13.06
CA PRO A 51 -2.21 -8.91 11.84
C PRO A 51 -3.71 -9.06 11.53
N ASN A 52 -4.52 -9.28 12.57
CA ASN A 52 -5.98 -9.45 12.43
C ASN A 52 -6.70 -8.20 11.89
N GLU A 53 -6.09 -7.02 11.98
CA GLU A 53 -6.65 -5.77 11.46
C GLU A 53 -6.50 -5.64 9.95
N ILE A 54 -5.53 -6.32 9.33
CA ILE A 54 -5.21 -6.18 7.90
C ILE A 54 -6.43 -6.50 7.06
N ARG A 55 -7.04 -7.68 7.24
CA ARG A 55 -8.22 -8.08 6.46
C ARG A 55 -9.40 -7.13 6.67
N ARG A 56 -9.63 -6.70 7.92
CA ARG A 56 -10.75 -5.81 8.26
C ARG A 56 -10.59 -4.44 7.58
N LYS A 57 -9.41 -3.84 7.67
CA LYS A 57 -9.10 -2.55 7.06
C LYS A 57 -9.07 -2.63 5.53
N SER A 58 -8.46 -3.69 4.96
CA SER A 58 -8.40 -3.90 3.51
C SER A 58 -9.79 -4.02 2.90
N ARG A 59 -10.67 -4.82 3.52
CA ARG A 59 -12.07 -4.90 3.10
C ARG A 59 -12.82 -3.57 3.12
N ALA A 60 -12.55 -2.74 4.13
CA ALA A 60 -13.15 -1.42 4.19
C ALA A 60 -12.59 -0.47 3.11
N ALA A 61 -11.30 -0.60 2.79
CA ALA A 61 -10.61 0.20 1.78
C ALA A 61 -11.10 -0.09 0.35
N LEU A 62 -11.53 -1.32 0.04
CA LEU A 62 -12.08 -1.71 -1.28
C LEU A 62 -13.23 -0.80 -1.75
N GLY A 63 -13.95 -0.15 -0.84
CA GLY A 63 -15.02 0.78 -1.19
C GLY A 63 -14.57 2.18 -1.62
N TYR A 64 -13.28 2.50 -1.50
CA TYR A 64 -12.75 3.85 -1.67
C TYR A 64 -11.44 3.93 -2.48
N ALA A 65 -10.69 2.84 -2.57
CA ALA A 65 -9.39 2.79 -3.22
C ALA A 65 -9.40 1.87 -4.43
N ASP A 66 -8.57 2.21 -5.42
CA ASP A 66 -8.29 1.37 -6.59
C ASP A 66 -7.22 0.32 -6.28
N LEU A 67 -6.30 0.62 -5.35
CA LEU A 67 -5.25 -0.28 -4.88
C LEU A 67 -5.15 -0.28 -3.35
N ILE A 68 -4.88 -1.44 -2.77
CA ILE A 68 -4.66 -1.63 -1.34
C ILE A 68 -3.22 -2.06 -1.10
N LEU A 69 -2.52 -1.26 -0.33
CA LEU A 69 -1.13 -1.46 0.05
C LEU A 69 -1.07 -1.74 1.55
N VAL A 70 -0.19 -2.65 1.98
CA VAL A 70 0.08 -2.88 3.41
C VAL A 70 1.54 -2.59 3.69
N ASP A 71 1.80 -1.80 4.72
CA ASP A 71 3.16 -1.56 5.20
C ASP A 71 3.63 -2.77 6.02
N GLY A 72 4.73 -3.37 5.56
CA GLY A 72 5.33 -4.57 6.12
C GLY A 72 6.42 -4.29 7.15
N GLY A 73 7.41 -5.18 7.21
CA GLY A 73 8.57 -5.07 8.12
C GLY A 73 8.42 -5.83 9.44
N ASP A 74 7.29 -6.51 9.63
CA ASP A 74 7.07 -7.48 10.70
C ASP A 74 6.65 -8.81 10.07
N GLU A 75 7.20 -9.93 10.53
CA GLU A 75 6.96 -11.25 9.92
C GLU A 75 5.47 -11.64 9.96
N ASP A 76 4.78 -11.33 11.06
CA ASP A 76 3.35 -11.63 11.21
C ASP A 76 2.49 -10.72 10.32
N ILE A 77 2.87 -9.45 10.18
CA ILE A 77 2.22 -8.51 9.25
C ILE A 77 2.45 -8.91 7.80
N ASN A 78 3.69 -9.20 7.41
CA ASN A 78 4.08 -9.64 6.06
C ASN A 78 3.30 -10.89 5.66
N ARG A 79 3.22 -11.88 6.57
CA ARG A 79 2.47 -13.11 6.35
C ARG A 79 0.98 -12.83 6.21
N ALA A 80 0.38 -12.09 7.14
CA ALA A 80 -1.04 -11.81 7.11
C ALA A 80 -1.47 -10.97 5.90
N ALA A 81 -0.63 -10.04 5.44
CA ALA A 81 -0.83 -9.32 4.18
C ALA A 81 -0.79 -10.25 2.97
N SER A 82 0.22 -11.13 2.90
CA SER A 82 0.40 -12.08 1.79
C SER A 82 -0.70 -13.15 1.71
N GLU A 83 -1.33 -13.49 2.84
CA GLU A 83 -2.48 -14.40 2.92
C GLU A 83 -3.84 -13.70 2.69
N CYS A 84 -3.86 -12.38 2.49
CA CYS A 84 -5.07 -11.58 2.35
C CYS A 84 -5.31 -11.21 0.87
N TRP A 85 -6.34 -11.79 0.24
CA TRP A 85 -6.63 -11.52 -1.18
C TRP A 85 -7.03 -10.07 -1.46
N GLU A 86 -7.55 -9.35 -0.46
CA GLU A 86 -7.88 -7.93 -0.59
C GLU A 86 -6.65 -7.02 -0.68
N VAL A 87 -5.44 -7.52 -0.45
CA VAL A 87 -4.20 -6.74 -0.49
C VAL A 87 -3.54 -6.91 -1.87
N ASP A 88 -3.24 -5.80 -2.54
CA ASP A 88 -2.60 -5.81 -3.85
C ASP A 88 -1.07 -5.77 -3.75
N ILE A 89 -0.54 -4.98 -2.80
CA ILE A 89 0.91 -4.73 -2.68
C ILE A 89 1.35 -4.81 -1.22
N LEU A 90 2.37 -5.63 -0.94
CA LEU A 90 3.12 -5.60 0.31
C LEU A 90 4.32 -4.64 0.17
N CYS A 91 4.33 -3.58 0.98
CA CYS A 91 5.39 -2.58 1.01
C CYS A 91 6.42 -2.92 2.09
N HIS A 92 7.69 -2.58 1.83
CA HIS A 92 8.79 -2.66 2.79
C HIS A 92 8.92 -3.98 3.58
N PRO A 93 8.72 -5.17 2.98
CA PRO A 93 8.82 -6.43 3.71
C PRO A 93 10.20 -6.63 4.36
N GLU A 94 11.24 -5.98 3.84
CA GLU A 94 12.63 -6.01 4.29
C GLU A 94 12.91 -5.16 5.53
N THR A 95 12.01 -4.27 5.93
CA THR A 95 12.22 -3.37 7.08
C THR A 95 11.97 -4.12 8.39
N ILE A 96 12.68 -5.22 8.59
CA ILE A 96 12.71 -5.95 9.85
C ILE A 96 13.68 -5.19 10.75
N ASP A 97 13.24 -4.85 11.97
CA ASP A 97 13.99 -4.10 12.98
C ASP A 97 15.23 -4.85 13.54
N LYS A 98 15.74 -5.85 12.80
CA LYS A 98 16.89 -6.68 13.14
C LYS A 98 17.98 -6.49 12.09
N ASP A 99 19.18 -6.20 12.58
CA ASP A 99 20.41 -6.08 11.81
C ASP A 99 20.49 -7.19 10.73
N PHE A 100 20.70 -6.80 9.48
CA PHE A 100 20.84 -7.71 8.32
C PHE A 100 21.90 -8.80 8.56
N MET A 101 22.85 -8.54 9.47
CA MET A 101 23.92 -9.46 9.84
C MET A 101 23.46 -10.71 10.61
N ASP A 102 22.27 -10.70 11.24
CA ASP A 102 21.76 -11.81 12.08
C ASP A 102 20.63 -12.63 11.41
N GLN A 103 20.37 -12.42 10.11
CA GLN A 103 19.40 -13.23 9.39
C GLN A 103 19.92 -14.67 9.17
N LYS A 104 19.52 -15.59 10.06
CA LYS A 104 19.79 -17.04 9.94
C LYS A 104 19.06 -17.73 8.77
N ASN A 105 18.24 -17.01 8.01
CA ASN A 105 17.40 -17.56 6.92
C ASN A 105 17.87 -17.12 5.54
N SER A 106 19.18 -17.11 5.28
CA SER A 106 19.74 -16.84 3.95
C SER A 106 19.34 -17.88 2.88
N GLY A 107 18.60 -18.94 3.27
CA GLY A 107 18.26 -20.05 2.38
C GLY A 107 19.48 -20.88 1.96
N VAL A 108 20.65 -20.61 2.55
CA VAL A 108 21.86 -21.42 2.37
C VAL A 108 22.01 -22.28 3.61
N ASP A 109 21.16 -23.30 3.71
CA ASP A 109 21.44 -24.45 4.56
C ASP A 109 22.48 -25.31 3.84
N HIS A 110 23.68 -25.41 4.41
CA HIS A 110 24.69 -26.41 4.01
C HIS A 110 24.81 -27.49 5.09
#